data_AF-A0A349BRR8-F1
#
_entry.id   AF-A0A349BRR8-F1
#
_cell.length_a   1.000
_cell.length_b   1.000
_cell.length_c   1.000
_cell.angle_alpha   90.00
_cell.angle_beta   90.00
_cell.angle_gamma   90.00
#
_symmetry.space_group_name_H-M   'P 1'
#
loop_
_entity.id
_entity.type
_entity.pdbx_description
1 polymer ?
#
loop_
_entity_poly.entity_id
_entity_poly.type
_entity_poly.pdbx_seq_one_letter_code
_entity_poly.pdbx_strand_id
1 'polypeptide(L)'
;MTYEQAGGGVAGLGIKNDENITLTLKDRIEHHYTTGISTVEIAAQNISTLNKNYQLFFDNKDVKYKNFIMQGHPDKLDALHKLLNQHDITSHQLTKNTTVKGYDYQKQGNTTSNFSEQALVVSTKQPKGKMVQVLLEPQTKLNDSLTYDITAWSLPYAYGLEAMATQSDLNISDYTIEKTTTSKLSEAL
;
A
#
# COMPACT_ATOMS: atom_id res chain seq x y z
N MET A 1 -7.20 -0.44 -16.66
CA MET A 1 -8.36 -0.27 -17.57
C MET A 1 -9.09 -1.59 -17.62
N THR A 2 -10.38 -1.60 -17.32
CA THR A 2 -11.25 -2.77 -17.53
C THR A 2 -11.77 -2.71 -18.95
N TYR A 3 -11.54 -3.76 -19.74
CA TYR A 3 -12.06 -3.87 -21.10
C TYR A 3 -13.51 -4.38 -21.07
N GLU A 4 -14.34 -3.70 -20.30
CA GLU A 4 -15.73 -4.09 -20.05
C GLU A 4 -16.67 -3.03 -20.59
N GLN A 5 -17.72 -3.47 -21.28
CA GLN A 5 -18.81 -2.60 -21.67
C GLN A 5 -20.00 -2.85 -20.73
N ALA A 6 -19.89 -2.33 -19.50
CA ALA A 6 -20.98 -2.41 -18.53
C ALA A 6 -22.13 -1.47 -18.93
N GLY A 7 -23.37 -1.92 -18.76
CA GLY A 7 -24.57 -1.11 -19.01
C GLY A 7 -25.05 -0.31 -17.80
N GLY A 8 -24.43 -0.49 -16.63
CA GLY A 8 -24.98 0.00 -15.35
C GLY A 8 -26.41 -0.53 -15.09
N GLY A 9 -27.12 0.08 -14.14
CA GLY A 9 -28.52 -0.26 -13.86
C GLY A 9 -29.51 0.24 -14.94
N VAL A 10 -29.12 1.24 -15.73
CA VAL A 10 -30.01 1.95 -16.67
C VAL A 10 -30.14 1.27 -18.02
N ALA A 11 -29.16 0.47 -18.45
CA ALA A 11 -29.17 -0.08 -19.81
C ALA A 11 -30.12 -1.26 -20.03
N GLY A 12 -30.64 -1.90 -18.98
CA GLY A 12 -31.59 -3.02 -19.08
C GLY A 12 -31.26 -4.01 -20.23
N LEU A 13 -32.24 -4.25 -21.11
CA LEU A 13 -32.07 -5.08 -22.32
C LEU A 13 -31.37 -4.36 -23.48
N GLY A 14 -31.27 -3.03 -23.47
CA GLY A 14 -30.55 -2.24 -24.46
C GLY A 14 -30.55 -0.74 -24.19
N ILE A 15 -29.50 -0.05 -24.63
CA ILE A 15 -29.32 1.40 -24.48
C ILE A 15 -28.78 2.00 -25.78
N LYS A 16 -29.15 3.24 -26.09
CA LYS A 16 -28.47 4.00 -27.15
C LYS A 16 -27.21 4.64 -26.58
N ASN A 17 -26.06 4.42 -27.22
CA ASN A 17 -24.84 5.15 -26.87
C ASN A 17 -24.86 6.57 -27.48
N ASP A 18 -23.82 7.34 -27.18
CA ASP A 18 -23.66 8.72 -27.63
C ASP A 18 -23.48 8.84 -29.17
N GLU A 19 -23.24 7.72 -29.84
CA GLU A 19 -23.12 7.59 -31.29
C GLU A 19 -24.42 7.15 -31.97
N ASN A 20 -25.54 7.12 -31.22
CA ASN A 20 -26.85 6.64 -31.65
C ASN A 20 -26.91 5.15 -32.05
N ILE A 21 -25.94 4.34 -31.64
CA ILE A 21 -25.92 2.89 -31.82
C ILE A 21 -26.70 2.25 -30.66
N THR A 22 -27.59 1.31 -30.97
CA THR A 22 -28.28 0.52 -29.94
C THR A 22 -27.38 -0.62 -29.50
N LEU A 23 -27.00 -0.59 -28.23
CA LEU A 23 -26.21 -1.63 -27.59
C LEU A 23 -27.13 -2.51 -26.73
N THR A 24 -27.37 -3.74 -27.17
CA THR A 24 -28.24 -4.68 -26.45
C THR A 24 -27.51 -5.42 -25.33
N LEU A 25 -28.25 -6.06 -24.42
CA LEU A 25 -27.67 -6.96 -23.43
C LEU A 25 -26.90 -8.11 -24.10
N LYS A 26 -27.40 -8.63 -25.21
CA LYS A 26 -26.72 -9.68 -25.99
C LYS A 26 -25.37 -9.21 -26.48
N ASP A 27 -25.30 -8.01 -27.08
CA ASP A 27 -24.06 -7.45 -27.59
C ASP A 27 -23.04 -7.25 -26.46
N ARG A 28 -23.47 -6.74 -25.29
CA ARG A 28 -22.57 -6.58 -24.14
C ARG A 28 -22.03 -7.90 -23.61
N ILE A 29 -22.84 -8.96 -23.58
CA ILE A 29 -22.39 -10.31 -23.20
C ILE A 29 -21.35 -10.81 -24.21
N GLU A 30 -21.64 -10.69 -25.51
CA GLU A 30 -20.74 -11.13 -26.58
C GLU A 30 -19.42 -10.36 -26.57
N HIS A 31 -19.46 -9.03 -26.36
CA HIS A 31 -18.27 -8.20 -26.24
C HIS A 31 -17.44 -8.56 -24.99
N HIS A 32 -18.07 -8.75 -23.83
CA HIS A 32 -17.36 -9.13 -22.61
C HIS A 32 -16.70 -10.51 -22.76
N TYR A 33 -17.42 -11.48 -23.33
CA TYR A 33 -16.87 -12.80 -23.64
C TYR A 33 -15.68 -12.72 -24.60
N THR A 34 -15.88 -12.06 -25.75
CA THR A 34 -14.84 -11.90 -26.78
C THR A 34 -13.60 -11.24 -26.20
N THR A 35 -13.78 -10.13 -25.49
CA THR A 35 -12.67 -9.40 -24.87
C THR A 35 -11.96 -10.23 -23.80
N GLY A 36 -12.70 -10.97 -22.98
CA GLY A 36 -12.14 -11.87 -21.98
C GLY A 36 -11.26 -12.96 -22.62
N ILE A 37 -11.76 -13.63 -23.66
CA ILE A 37 -11.02 -14.66 -24.39
C ILE A 37 -9.82 -14.07 -25.13
N SER A 38 -9.98 -12.95 -25.83
CA SER A 38 -8.87 -12.27 -26.52
C SER A 38 -7.79 -11.81 -25.53
N THR A 39 -8.15 -11.40 -24.32
CA THR A 39 -7.15 -11.05 -23.28
C THR A 39 -6.30 -12.25 -22.91
N VAL A 40 -6.93 -13.41 -22.70
CA VAL A 40 -6.21 -14.66 -22.38
C VAL A 40 -5.34 -15.11 -23.57
N GLU A 41 -5.88 -15.06 -24.78
CA GLU A 41 -5.17 -15.42 -26.00
C GLU A 41 -3.91 -14.55 -26.20
N ILE A 42 -4.05 -13.22 -26.14
CA ILE A 42 -2.94 -12.29 -26.32
C ILE A 42 -1.92 -12.42 -25.17
N ALA A 43 -2.38 -12.63 -23.93
CA ALA A 43 -1.48 -12.90 -22.81
C ALA A 43 -0.66 -14.18 -23.02
N ALA A 44 -1.29 -15.26 -23.51
CA ALA A 44 -0.63 -16.52 -23.83
C ALA A 44 0.39 -16.38 -24.97
N GLN A 45 0.08 -15.58 -26.00
CA GLN A 45 1.01 -15.28 -27.08
C GLN A 45 2.22 -14.44 -26.63
N ASN A 46 2.09 -13.69 -25.52
CA ASN A 46 3.09 -12.72 -25.05
C ASN A 46 3.68 -13.03 -23.65
N ILE A 47 3.63 -14.29 -23.20
CA ILE A 47 4.02 -14.73 -21.83
C ILE A 47 5.39 -14.18 -21.40
N SER A 48 6.40 -14.24 -22.29
CA SER A 48 7.76 -13.78 -21.97
C SER A 48 7.80 -12.29 -21.63
N THR A 49 7.19 -11.46 -22.46
CA THR A 49 7.09 -10.00 -22.25
C THR A 49 6.28 -9.67 -21.01
N LEU A 50 5.15 -10.37 -20.81
CA LEU A 50 4.30 -10.18 -19.64
C LEU A 50 5.05 -10.47 -18.33
N ASN A 51 5.71 -11.63 -18.24
CA ASN A 51 6.49 -12.01 -17.06
C ASN A 51 7.65 -11.05 -16.80
N LYS A 52 8.36 -10.63 -17.84
CA LYS A 52 9.43 -9.64 -17.73
C LYS A 52 8.91 -8.32 -17.16
N ASN A 53 7.82 -7.78 -17.71
CA ASN A 53 7.23 -6.53 -17.23
C ASN A 53 6.66 -6.67 -15.82
N TYR A 54 6.08 -7.82 -15.47
CA TYR A 54 5.62 -8.11 -14.11
C TYR A 54 6.78 -8.09 -13.11
N GLN A 55 7.89 -8.76 -13.42
CA GLN A 55 9.08 -8.76 -12.56
C GLN A 55 9.69 -7.35 -12.43
N LEU A 56 9.77 -6.61 -13.54
CA LEU A 56 10.22 -5.21 -13.54
C LEU A 56 9.31 -4.31 -12.71
N PHE A 57 7.99 -4.55 -12.72
CA PHE A 57 7.06 -3.81 -11.88
C PHE A 57 7.33 -4.00 -10.39
N PHE A 58 7.73 -5.20 -9.95
CA PHE A 58 8.08 -5.47 -8.55
C PHE A 58 9.57 -5.23 -8.23
N ASP A 59 10.37 -4.74 -9.18
CA ASP A 59 11.71 -4.24 -8.91
C ASP A 59 11.63 -2.91 -8.16
N ASN A 60 12.24 -2.86 -6.96
CA ASN A 60 12.16 -1.74 -6.03
C ASN A 60 13.41 -0.85 -6.04
N LYS A 61 14.26 -0.94 -7.07
CA LYS A 61 15.49 -0.11 -7.20
C LYS A 61 15.23 1.40 -7.18
N ASP A 62 14.09 1.84 -7.72
CA ASP A 62 13.77 3.27 -7.87
C ASP A 62 12.99 3.85 -6.66
N VAL A 63 12.79 3.05 -5.61
CA VAL A 63 12.07 3.48 -4.41
C VAL A 63 12.94 4.43 -3.60
N LYS A 64 12.41 5.62 -3.30
CA LYS A 64 13.19 6.72 -2.67
C LYS A 64 13.71 6.38 -1.28
N TYR A 65 12.93 5.67 -0.47
CA TYR A 65 13.25 5.36 0.93
C TYR A 65 13.41 3.85 1.11
N LYS A 66 14.50 3.42 1.75
CA LYS A 66 14.77 2.01 2.01
C LYS A 66 13.97 1.48 3.20
N ASN A 67 13.77 2.32 4.22
CA ASN A 67 13.11 1.95 5.45
C ASN A 67 12.21 3.08 5.97
N PHE A 68 11.08 2.69 6.53
CA PHE A 68 10.17 3.54 7.29
C PHE A 68 10.17 3.05 8.74
N ILE A 69 10.48 3.93 9.68
CA ILE A 69 10.48 3.63 11.11
C ILE A 69 9.35 4.40 11.77
N MET A 70 8.60 3.74 12.64
CA MET A 70 7.51 4.32 13.41
C MET A 70 7.64 3.99 14.89
N GLN A 71 7.36 4.97 15.73
CA GLN A 71 7.37 4.84 17.19
C GLN A 71 6.12 5.50 17.78
N GLY A 72 5.65 4.96 18.89
CA GLY A 72 4.45 5.46 19.58
C GLY A 72 3.89 4.42 20.52
N HIS A 73 2.60 4.53 20.81
CA HIS A 73 1.89 3.61 21.70
C HIS A 73 1.88 2.17 21.14
N PRO A 74 2.18 1.12 21.93
CA PRO A 74 2.23 -0.27 21.47
C PRO A 74 0.98 -0.72 20.72
N ASP A 75 -0.21 -0.48 21.26
CA ASP A 75 -1.49 -0.85 20.61
C ASP A 75 -1.65 -0.29 19.18
N LYS A 76 -1.12 0.91 18.92
CA LYS A 76 -1.17 1.53 17.60
C LYS A 76 -0.18 0.90 16.63
N LEU A 77 1.03 0.58 17.11
CA LEU A 77 2.04 -0.13 16.34
C LEU A 77 1.53 -1.54 15.97
N ASP A 78 0.92 -2.24 16.93
CA ASP A 78 0.31 -3.56 16.72
C ASP A 78 -0.85 -3.52 15.73
N ALA A 79 -1.70 -2.51 15.81
CA ALA A 79 -2.82 -2.34 14.88
C ALA A 79 -2.32 -2.06 13.46
N LEU A 80 -1.25 -1.28 13.30
CA LEU A 80 -0.60 -1.05 12.00
C LEU A 80 0.08 -2.33 11.49
N HIS A 81 0.83 -3.02 12.35
CA HIS A 81 1.47 -4.30 12.02
C HIS A 81 0.45 -5.32 11.51
N LYS A 82 -0.71 -5.45 12.17
CA LYS A 82 -1.80 -6.33 11.74
C LYS A 82 -2.36 -5.96 10.36
N LEU A 83 -2.58 -4.67 10.10
CA LEU A 83 -3.03 -4.20 8.78
C LEU A 83 -2.00 -4.54 7.70
N LEU A 84 -0.72 -4.25 7.95
CA LEU A 84 0.36 -4.56 7.01
C LEU A 84 0.44 -6.07 6.74
N ASN A 85 0.32 -6.89 7.78
CA ASN A 85 0.34 -8.35 7.66
C ASN A 85 -0.85 -8.88 6.83
N GLN A 86 -2.05 -8.30 6.97
CA GLN A 86 -3.20 -8.64 6.12
C GLN A 86 -2.95 -8.36 4.63
N HIS A 87 -2.05 -7.42 4.33
CA HIS A 87 -1.62 -7.09 2.98
C HIS A 87 -0.30 -7.78 2.57
N ASP A 88 0.14 -8.83 3.28
CA ASP A 88 1.42 -9.52 3.10
C ASP A 88 2.63 -8.56 3.06
N ILE A 89 2.58 -7.48 3.84
CA ILE A 89 3.68 -6.54 4.02
C ILE A 89 4.38 -6.90 5.33
N THR A 90 5.63 -7.35 5.22
CA THR A 90 6.43 -7.70 6.39
C THR A 90 6.93 -6.44 7.09
N SER A 91 6.81 -6.44 8.42
CA SER A 91 7.33 -5.41 9.30
C SER A 91 8.12 -6.05 10.43
N HIS A 92 9.08 -5.29 10.94
CA HIS A 92 10.13 -5.74 11.84
C HIS A 92 10.25 -4.75 13.01
N GLN A 93 11.15 -5.02 13.94
CA GLN A 93 11.58 -4.07 14.96
C GLN A 93 13.08 -3.80 14.85
N LEU A 94 13.57 -2.76 15.52
CA LEU A 94 15.00 -2.50 15.62
C LEU A 94 15.66 -3.49 16.59
N THR A 95 16.90 -3.88 16.32
CA THR A 95 17.64 -4.79 17.23
C THR A 95 18.14 -4.11 18.51
N LYS A 96 18.16 -2.77 18.52
CA LYS A 96 18.55 -1.92 19.64
C LYS A 96 18.13 -0.48 19.37
N ASN A 97 18.17 0.36 20.40
CA ASN A 97 18.01 1.80 20.25
C ASN A 97 19.01 2.33 19.19
N THR A 98 18.47 3.00 18.17
CA THR A 98 19.24 3.40 16.99
C THR A 98 18.96 4.85 16.64
N THR A 99 20.02 5.61 16.43
CA THR A 99 19.94 6.95 15.85
C THR A 99 19.76 6.84 14.34
N VAL A 100 18.68 7.41 13.81
CA VAL A 100 18.38 7.39 12.38
C VAL A 100 18.38 8.81 11.83
N LYS A 101 18.99 8.96 10.66
CA LYS A 101 18.90 10.16 9.83
C LYS A 101 17.91 9.91 8.69
N GLY A 102 16.98 10.82 8.48
CA GLY A 102 15.94 10.66 7.47
C GLY A 102 14.96 11.83 7.44
N TYR A 103 13.92 11.69 6.62
CA TYR A 103 12.82 12.65 6.58
C TYR A 103 11.87 12.39 7.74
N ASP A 104 11.73 13.40 8.60
CA ASP A 104 10.89 13.40 9.81
C ASP A 104 9.49 13.92 9.46
N TYR A 105 8.48 13.15 9.87
CA TYR A 105 7.09 13.35 9.45
C TYR A 105 6.45 14.52 10.18
N GLN A 106 6.89 14.77 11.41
CA GLN A 106 6.37 15.82 12.29
C GLN A 106 7.03 17.16 11.93
N LYS A 107 8.34 17.14 11.65
CA LYS A 107 9.12 18.34 11.30
C LYS A 107 9.11 18.67 9.81
N GLN A 108 8.56 17.78 8.98
CA GLN A 108 8.48 17.91 7.52
C GLN A 108 9.83 18.24 6.86
N GLY A 109 10.89 17.59 7.32
CA GLY A 109 12.25 17.86 6.87
C GLY A 109 13.25 16.78 7.27
N ASN A 110 14.44 16.84 6.70
CA ASN A 110 15.49 15.89 7.04
C ASN A 110 16.09 16.22 8.42
N THR A 111 15.98 15.27 9.36
CA THR A 111 16.52 15.41 10.72
C THR A 111 17.21 14.12 11.15
N THR A 112 17.78 14.14 12.35
CA THR A 112 18.32 12.97 13.02
C THR A 112 17.58 12.80 14.35
N SER A 113 17.02 11.61 14.58
CA SER A 113 16.24 11.27 15.77
C SER A 113 16.62 9.89 16.31
N ASN A 114 16.43 9.65 17.60
CA ASN A 114 16.63 8.35 18.22
C ASN A 114 15.33 7.57 18.23
N PHE A 115 15.41 6.30 17.84
CA PHE A 115 14.30 5.35 17.90
C PHE A 115 14.62 4.22 18.88
N SER A 116 13.60 3.76 19.62
CA SER A 116 13.73 2.64 20.53
C SER A 116 13.77 1.29 19.79
N GLU A 117 14.26 0.25 20.45
CA GLU A 117 14.24 -1.12 19.89
C GLU A 117 12.83 -1.62 19.54
N GLN A 118 11.80 -1.14 20.23
CA GLN A 118 10.38 -1.45 19.98
C GLN A 118 9.79 -0.72 18.75
N ALA A 119 10.54 0.16 18.09
CA ALA A 119 10.04 0.88 16.93
C ALA A 119 9.74 -0.08 15.77
N LEU A 120 8.58 0.09 15.14
CA LEU A 120 8.16 -0.69 13.98
C LEU A 120 8.93 -0.22 12.75
N VAL A 121 9.58 -1.15 12.04
CA VAL A 121 10.35 -0.89 10.83
C VAL A 121 9.74 -1.63 9.64
N VAL A 122 9.46 -0.90 8.57
CA VAL A 122 8.97 -1.48 7.31
C VAL A 122 9.98 -1.16 6.21
N SER A 123 10.62 -2.21 5.69
CA SER A 123 11.59 -2.07 4.61
C SER A 123 10.89 -2.10 3.25
N THR A 124 11.37 -1.34 2.28
CA THR A 124 10.93 -1.45 0.88
C THR A 124 11.65 -2.56 0.12
N LYS A 125 12.63 -3.23 0.76
CA LYS A 125 13.33 -4.41 0.23
C LYS A 125 12.52 -5.70 0.39
N GLN A 126 11.29 -5.68 -0.12
CA GLN A 126 10.35 -6.81 -0.14
C GLN A 126 9.50 -6.74 -1.41
N PRO A 127 8.84 -7.82 -1.88
CA PRO A 127 8.11 -7.82 -3.14
C PRO A 127 7.16 -6.63 -3.30
N LYS A 128 6.39 -6.30 -2.26
CA LYS A 128 5.43 -5.17 -2.24
C LYS A 128 6.07 -3.81 -1.89
N GLY A 129 7.37 -3.61 -2.14
CA GLY A 129 8.11 -2.38 -1.77
C GLY A 129 7.52 -1.07 -2.31
N LYS A 130 7.00 -1.05 -3.55
CA LYS A 130 6.26 0.11 -4.09
C LYS A 130 4.97 0.39 -3.32
N MET A 131 4.24 -0.63 -2.91
CA MET A 131 3.03 -0.48 -2.07
C MET A 131 3.40 0.05 -0.69
N VAL A 132 4.49 -0.45 -0.09
CA VAL A 132 5.05 0.09 1.16
C VAL A 132 5.34 1.58 1.01
N GLN A 133 6.01 1.99 -0.07
CA GLN A 133 6.27 3.41 -0.32
C GLN A 133 4.97 4.21 -0.38
N VAL A 134 3.98 3.77 -1.16
CA VAL A 134 2.70 4.49 -1.31
C VAL A 134 1.95 4.62 0.02
N LEU A 135 1.94 3.55 0.84
CA LEU A 135 1.22 3.53 2.11
C LEU A 135 1.91 4.34 3.21
N LEU A 136 3.24 4.46 3.15
CA LEU A 136 4.02 5.02 4.25
C LEU A 136 4.67 6.35 3.91
N GLU A 137 4.82 6.76 2.65
CA GLU A 137 5.57 7.98 2.31
C GLU A 137 5.02 9.24 3.00
N PRO A 138 5.90 10.18 3.41
CA PRO A 138 5.48 11.37 4.15
C PRO A 138 4.73 12.37 3.27
N GLN A 139 5.06 12.41 1.98
CA GLN A 139 4.41 13.27 1.00
C GLN A 139 4.29 12.54 -0.32
N THR A 140 3.05 12.39 -0.79
CA THR A 140 2.74 11.85 -2.12
C THR A 140 2.72 12.98 -3.13
N LYS A 141 3.42 12.78 -4.25
CA LYS A 141 3.33 13.70 -5.39
C LYS A 141 2.25 13.21 -6.35
N LEU A 142 1.19 14.00 -6.50
CA LEU A 142 0.16 13.77 -7.50
C LEU A 142 0.44 14.66 -8.73
N ASN A 143 0.42 14.07 -9.93
CA ASN A 143 0.67 14.80 -11.18
C ASN A 143 -0.63 15.41 -11.77
N ASP A 144 -1.81 14.99 -11.30
CA ASP A 144 -3.10 15.47 -11.77
C ASP A 144 -4.11 15.52 -10.61
N SER A 145 -5.04 16.47 -10.66
CA SER A 145 -6.03 16.82 -9.62
C SER A 145 -7.40 16.16 -9.84
N LEU A 146 -7.54 15.25 -10.81
CA LEU A 146 -8.84 14.65 -11.18
C LEU A 146 -9.51 13.82 -10.06
N THR A 147 -8.79 13.49 -8.99
CA THR A 147 -9.34 12.82 -7.81
C THR A 147 -9.37 13.77 -6.62
N TYR A 148 -10.52 14.39 -6.42
CA TYR A 148 -10.77 15.47 -5.46
C TYR A 148 -10.76 15.02 -3.97
N ASP A 149 -10.70 13.72 -3.68
CA ASP A 149 -10.76 13.16 -2.32
C ASP A 149 -9.47 12.45 -1.83
N ILE A 150 -8.30 12.79 -2.38
CA ILE A 150 -7.02 12.17 -1.96
C ILE A 150 -6.24 13.13 -1.06
N THR A 151 -6.74 13.37 0.15
CA THR A 151 -5.90 13.97 1.21
C THR A 151 -5.04 12.87 1.85
N ALA A 152 -3.73 13.13 1.93
CA ALA A 152 -2.60 12.24 2.25
C ALA A 152 -2.88 10.88 2.94
N TRP A 153 -2.71 9.78 2.18
CA TRP A 153 -2.87 8.39 2.62
C TRP A 153 -1.62 7.82 3.33
N SER A 154 -0.98 8.60 4.21
CA SER A 154 0.17 8.07 4.97
C SER A 154 -0.31 7.40 6.24
N LEU A 155 -0.15 6.07 6.35
CA LEU A 155 -0.55 5.31 7.54
C LEU A 155 0.10 5.81 8.85
N PRO A 156 1.37 6.26 8.88
CA PRO A 156 1.93 6.87 10.08
C PRO A 156 1.10 8.05 10.61
N TYR A 157 0.59 8.91 9.73
CA TYR A 157 -0.30 10.01 10.13
C TYR A 157 -1.67 9.50 10.59
N ALA A 158 -2.26 8.54 9.87
CA ALA A 158 -3.58 8.00 10.21
C ALA A 158 -3.60 7.31 11.60
N TYR A 159 -2.52 6.63 11.97
CA TYR A 159 -2.38 6.01 13.28
C TYR A 159 -1.88 6.99 14.37
N GLY A 160 -1.44 8.19 13.98
CA GLY A 160 -0.86 9.18 14.89
C GLY A 160 0.42 8.66 15.54
N LEU A 161 1.34 8.15 14.73
CA LEU A 161 2.66 7.65 15.12
C LEU A 161 3.76 8.65 14.75
N GLU A 162 4.80 8.71 15.59
CA GLU A 162 6.04 9.38 15.21
C GLU A 162 6.74 8.55 14.15
N ALA A 163 7.24 9.18 13.09
CA ALA A 163 7.78 8.42 11.96
C ALA A 163 8.95 9.10 11.26
N MET A 164 9.80 8.28 10.65
CA MET A 164 10.92 8.70 9.84
C MET A 164 11.12 7.80 8.63
N ALA A 165 11.36 8.42 7.46
CA ALA A 165 11.69 7.72 6.22
C ALA A 165 13.18 7.90 5.93
N THR A 166 13.92 6.80 5.80
CA THR A 166 15.37 6.83 5.62
C THR A 166 15.81 6.06 4.37
N GLN A 167 16.91 6.51 3.78
CA GLN A 167 17.61 5.82 2.69
C GLN A 167 18.68 4.87 3.21
N SER A 168 18.94 4.86 4.51
CA SER A 168 19.93 4.00 5.16
C SER A 168 19.35 2.62 5.41
N ASP A 169 20.22 1.60 5.33
CA ASP A 169 19.92 0.26 5.80
C ASP A 169 19.92 0.23 7.34
N LEU A 170 19.10 -0.64 7.93
CA LEU A 170 18.92 -0.76 9.37
C LEU A 170 19.09 -2.21 9.81
N ASN A 171 19.58 -2.42 11.02
CA ASN A 171 19.60 -3.74 11.64
C ASN A 171 18.25 -4.01 12.29
N ILE A 172 17.55 -5.02 11.78
CA ILE A 172 16.17 -5.34 12.15
C ILE A 172 16.04 -6.80 12.58
N SER A 173 15.02 -7.09 13.38
CA SER A 173 14.60 -8.44 13.78
C SER A 173 13.09 -8.58 13.68
N ASP A 174 12.57 -9.81 13.76
CA ASP A 174 11.13 -10.06 13.71
C ASP A 174 10.36 -9.20 14.72
N TYR A 175 9.24 -8.64 14.28
CA TYR A 175 8.39 -7.81 15.13
C TYR A 175 7.65 -8.68 16.14
N THR A 176 7.78 -8.36 17.43
CA THR A 176 7.08 -9.06 18.51
C THR A 176 5.92 -8.21 19.01
N ILE A 177 4.71 -8.77 18.95
CA ILE A 177 3.50 -8.14 19.51
C ILE A 177 3.64 -8.09 21.03
N GLU A 178 3.59 -6.90 21.62
CA GLU A 178 3.53 -6.78 23.07
C GLU A 178 2.16 -7.24 23.55
N LYS A 179 2.12 -8.33 24.32
CA LYS A 179 0.88 -8.76 24.98
C LYS A 179 0.54 -7.71 26.04
N THR A 180 -0.48 -6.90 25.78
CA THR A 180 -1.06 -6.01 26.79
C THR A 180 -1.49 -6.87 27.98
N THR A 181 -0.79 -6.75 29.11
CA THR A 181 -1.19 -7.38 30.37
C THR A 181 -2.57 -6.84 30.71
N THR A 182 -3.61 -7.64 30.58
CA THR A 182 -4.95 -7.31 31.07
C THR A 182 -4.82 -7.17 32.59
N SER A 183 -4.66 -5.94 33.06
CA SER A 183 -4.83 -5.60 34.46
C SER A 183 -6.24 -6.03 34.83
N LYS A 184 -6.37 -7.12 35.59
CA LYS A 184 -7.62 -7.47 36.24
C LYS A 184 -7.99 -6.27 37.09
N LEU A 185 -9.02 -5.52 36.67
CA LEU A 185 -9.72 -4.61 37.55
C LEU A 185 -10.13 -5.42 38.77
N SER A 186 -9.48 -5.17 39.90
CA SER A 186 -9.92 -5.68 41.19
C SER A 186 -11.30 -5.07 41.44
N GLU A 187 -12.33 -5.91 41.45
CA GLU A 187 -13.64 -5.55 41.97
C GLU A 187 -13.47 -5.09 43.42
N ALA A 188 -13.59 -3.78 43.62
CA ALA A 188 -13.71 -3.16 44.92
C ALA A 188 -14.97 -2.29 44.89
N LEU A 189 -16.10 -2.92 45.20
CA LEU A 189 -17.16 -2.47 46.13
C LEU A 189 -18.40 -3.35 45.98
#